data_AF-A0A239MFM0-F1
#
_entry.id   AF-A0A239MFM0-F1
#
_cell.length_a   1.000
_cell.length_b   1.000
_cell.length_c   1.000
_cell.angle_alpha   90.00
_cell.angle_beta   90.00
_cell.angle_gamma   90.00
#
_symmetry.space_group_name_H-M   'P 1'
#
loop_
_entity.id
_entity.type
_entity.pdbx_description
1 polymer ?
#
loop_
_entity_poly.entity_id
_entity_poly.type
_entity_poly.pdbx_seq_one_letter_code
_entity_poly.pdbx_strand_id
1 'polypeptide(L)'
;MAIQRDSSGDAAMRSLPSIFEAASLIRCTGVGRSPGARPLGHDFGPGPGPAPGPTSGSAIGTLTPGASFLSGGDTALPGPSAAPAHTGAALRGGQVLAEFNQPEAAERLSRLLTDLGVTATWATLVGGGRRQYFVHRVTIPGSSWMQTVGQLGLGWRQGRHFLLRTDPVGASSPHNARREALARRAWQAASLAAGRQRRGGLFGVRLADQEMAAVLVRSARLLGATASIRSRPGCLQVSVTSVTSEAALLEITTPPLRVAS
;
A
#
# COMPACT_ATOMS: atom_id res chain seq x y z
N MET A 1 -3.62 -0.83 44.70
CA MET A 1 -4.15 -0.32 43.41
C MET A 1 -3.05 -0.38 42.35
N ALA A 2 -2.70 -1.57 41.84
CA ALA A 2 -1.59 -1.76 40.89
C ALA A 2 -1.78 -3.05 40.06
N ILE A 3 -2.81 -3.11 39.22
CA ILE A 3 -3.01 -4.24 38.26
C ILE A 3 -3.67 -3.71 36.97
N GLN A 4 -3.13 -2.64 36.36
CA GLN A 4 -3.71 -2.09 35.12
C GLN A 4 -2.67 -1.76 34.02
N ARG A 5 -1.37 -1.92 34.28
CA ARG A 5 -0.32 -1.68 33.27
C ARG A 5 -0.01 -2.92 32.42
N ASP A 6 -0.10 -4.13 32.99
CA ASP A 6 0.28 -5.36 32.26
C ASP A 6 -0.76 -5.78 31.21
N SER A 7 -2.05 -5.56 31.46
CA SER A 7 -3.13 -5.93 30.55
C SER A 7 -3.17 -5.09 29.27
N SER A 8 -2.79 -3.81 29.34
CA SER A 8 -2.68 -2.93 28.15
C SER A 8 -1.46 -3.27 27.30
N GLY A 9 -0.33 -3.60 27.95
CA GLY A 9 0.87 -4.09 27.27
C GLY A 9 0.63 -5.39 26.52
N ASP A 10 -0.04 -6.36 27.15
CA ASP A 10 -0.36 -7.65 26.52
C ASP A 10 -1.36 -7.51 25.37
N ALA A 11 -2.37 -6.66 25.51
CA ALA A 11 -3.33 -6.41 24.42
C ALA A 11 -2.67 -5.72 23.22
N ALA A 12 -1.83 -4.71 23.46
CA ALA A 12 -1.06 -4.03 22.41
C ALA A 12 -0.05 -4.98 21.74
N MET A 13 0.55 -5.89 22.52
CA MET A 13 1.49 -6.88 22.00
C MET A 13 0.81 -8.03 21.25
N ARG A 14 -0.46 -8.33 21.53
CA ARG A 14 -1.29 -9.27 20.77
C ARG A 14 -1.73 -8.68 19.43
N SER A 15 -1.98 -7.37 19.35
CA SER A 15 -2.38 -6.69 18.11
C SER A 15 -1.20 -6.28 17.22
N LEU A 16 0.04 -6.31 17.73
CA LEU A 16 1.24 -5.93 16.99
C LEU A 16 1.37 -6.60 15.60
N PRO A 17 1.16 -7.92 15.43
CA PRO A 17 1.25 -8.53 14.10
C PRO A 17 0.24 -7.95 13.10
N SER A 18 -0.98 -7.64 13.54
CA SER A 18 -2.03 -7.06 12.69
C SER A 18 -1.74 -5.61 12.33
N ILE A 19 -1.30 -4.79 13.31
CA ILE A 19 -0.92 -3.39 13.06
C ILE A 19 0.30 -3.33 12.12
N PHE A 20 1.28 -4.22 12.34
CA PHE A 20 2.46 -4.31 11.50
C PHE A 20 2.14 -4.80 10.07
N GLU A 21 1.22 -5.76 9.92
CA GLU A 21 0.72 -6.19 8.61
C GLU A 21 0.04 -5.05 7.86
N ALA A 22 -0.84 -4.31 8.53
CA ALA A 22 -1.52 -3.14 7.95
C ALA A 22 -0.53 -2.06 7.52
N ALA A 23 0.46 -1.74 8.36
CA ALA A 23 1.50 -0.77 8.02
C ALA A 23 2.38 -1.25 6.86
N SER A 24 2.68 -2.55 6.79
CA SER A 24 3.44 -3.16 5.71
C SER A 24 2.69 -3.08 4.37
N LEU A 25 1.37 -3.32 4.37
CA LEU A 25 0.52 -3.17 3.17
C LEU A 25 0.65 -1.76 2.58
N ILE A 26 0.51 -0.73 3.43
CA ILE A 26 0.59 0.67 3.00
C ILE A 26 1.96 0.99 2.41
N ARG A 27 3.05 0.51 3.01
CA ARG A 27 4.42 0.74 2.50
C ARG A 27 4.75 -0.01 1.21
N CYS A 28 3.99 -1.06 0.90
CA CYS A 28 4.10 -1.77 -0.37
C CYS A 28 3.39 -1.03 -1.52
N THR A 29 2.61 0.02 -1.22
CA THR A 29 2.02 0.90 -2.26
C THR A 29 3.10 1.81 -2.87
N GLY A 30 3.08 2.03 -4.18
CA GLY A 30 3.95 3.00 -4.84
C GLY A 30 4.64 2.53 -6.12
N VAL A 31 4.67 1.23 -6.42
CA VAL A 31 5.24 0.74 -7.67
C VAL A 31 4.25 0.91 -8.83
N GLY A 32 4.66 1.67 -9.85
CA GLY A 32 3.90 1.83 -11.10
C GLY A 32 2.99 3.05 -11.19
N ARG A 33 3.15 4.05 -10.30
CA ARG A 33 2.49 5.35 -10.50
C ARG A 33 3.12 6.08 -11.70
N SER A 34 2.29 6.50 -12.65
CA SER A 34 2.66 7.57 -13.58
C SER A 34 3.14 8.79 -12.78
N PRO A 35 4.08 9.60 -13.31
CA PRO A 35 4.86 10.60 -12.56
C PRO A 35 4.09 11.77 -11.91
N GLY A 36 2.77 11.70 -11.75
CA GLY A 36 1.94 12.75 -11.12
C GLY A 36 1.40 12.43 -9.72
N ALA A 37 1.46 11.19 -9.23
CA ALA A 37 0.87 10.83 -7.94
C ALA A 37 1.92 10.85 -6.82
N ARG A 38 2.10 12.01 -6.18
CA ARG A 38 2.96 12.16 -4.99
C ARG A 38 2.61 11.06 -3.95
N PRO A 39 3.61 10.33 -3.43
CA PRO A 39 3.40 9.49 -2.25
C PRO A 39 3.01 10.37 -1.06
N LEU A 40 2.25 9.82 -0.11
CA LEU A 40 2.05 10.44 1.20
C LEU A 40 3.43 10.71 1.79
N GLY A 41 3.74 11.99 1.93
CA GLY A 41 5.05 12.52 2.28
C GLY A 41 5.59 11.92 3.57
N HIS A 42 6.81 11.41 3.48
CA HIS A 42 7.86 11.87 4.38
C HIS A 42 7.80 13.41 4.40
N ASP A 43 7.25 14.01 5.45
CA ASP A 43 7.66 15.32 5.95
C ASP A 43 6.92 15.60 7.26
N PHE A 44 7.58 15.26 8.37
CA PHE A 44 7.29 15.86 9.67
C PHE A 44 8.18 17.10 9.79
N GLY A 45 7.60 18.30 9.70
CA GLY A 45 8.22 19.56 10.09
C GLY A 45 7.96 20.73 9.12
N PRO A 46 7.49 21.91 9.59
CA PRO A 46 7.35 23.09 8.75
C PRO A 46 8.69 23.84 8.69
N GLY A 47 9.32 23.88 7.52
CA GLY A 47 10.41 24.80 7.19
C GLY A 47 9.92 25.83 6.16
N PRO A 48 10.28 27.12 6.26
CA PRO A 48 9.73 28.18 5.43
C PRO A 48 10.22 28.05 3.99
N GLY A 49 9.30 28.10 3.03
CA GLY A 49 9.60 28.02 1.61
C GLY A 49 10.26 29.30 1.07
N PRO A 50 11.01 29.22 -0.05
CA PRO A 50 11.37 30.39 -0.82
C PRO A 50 10.30 30.71 -1.87
N ALA A 51 10.08 32.02 -2.07
CA ALA A 51 9.06 32.64 -2.91
C ALA A 51 9.21 32.35 -4.43
N PRO A 52 8.13 32.47 -5.22
CA PRO A 52 8.19 32.38 -6.69
C PRO A 52 8.74 33.68 -7.32
N GLY A 53 9.71 33.54 -8.23
CA GLY A 53 10.22 34.63 -9.07
C GLY A 53 9.31 34.94 -10.28
N PRO A 54 9.46 36.13 -10.90
CA PRO A 54 8.49 36.69 -11.84
C PRO A 54 8.60 36.12 -13.26
N THR A 55 7.42 36.02 -13.89
CA THR A 55 7.15 35.70 -15.30
C THR A 55 7.67 36.77 -16.27
N SER A 56 8.22 36.37 -17.41
CA SER A 56 8.40 37.24 -18.60
C SER A 56 8.51 36.44 -19.91
N GLY A 57 7.92 37.01 -20.98
CA GLY A 57 7.98 36.54 -22.37
C GLY A 57 6.60 36.13 -22.89
N SER A 58 5.67 37.05 -23.22
CA SER A 58 5.68 37.99 -24.35
C SER A 58 5.81 37.32 -25.73
N ALA A 59 4.67 37.16 -26.41
CA ALA A 59 4.59 37.16 -27.87
C ALA A 59 3.20 37.71 -28.28
N ILE A 60 3.25 38.94 -28.78
CA ILE A 60 2.18 39.68 -29.44
C ILE A 60 2.00 39.14 -30.87
N GLY A 61 0.76 39.06 -31.33
CA GLY A 61 0.41 38.74 -32.72
C GLY A 61 -1.08 38.87 -32.97
N THR A 62 -1.55 40.11 -33.06
CA THR A 62 -2.89 40.48 -33.53
C THR A 62 -2.98 40.36 -35.07
N LEU A 63 -4.11 39.89 -35.61
CA LEU A 63 -4.88 40.46 -36.75
C LEU A 63 -6.09 39.56 -37.12
N THR A 64 -7.28 39.99 -36.66
CA THR A 64 -8.62 40.20 -37.28
C THR A 64 -9.17 39.36 -38.47
N PRO A 65 -10.48 39.45 -38.84
CA PRO A 65 -11.39 38.31 -38.97
C PRO A 65 -11.90 38.03 -40.39
N GLY A 66 -12.46 36.85 -40.62
CA GLY A 66 -13.18 36.51 -41.85
C GLY A 66 -14.38 35.62 -41.52
N ALA A 67 -15.57 36.23 -41.46
CA ALA A 67 -16.83 35.51 -41.48
C ALA A 67 -17.09 34.97 -42.88
N SER A 68 -17.62 33.74 -42.99
CA SER A 68 -18.77 33.43 -43.85
C SER A 68 -19.28 32.03 -43.58
N PHE A 69 -20.61 32.01 -43.39
CA PHE A 69 -21.52 30.90 -43.22
C PHE A 69 -21.40 29.85 -44.33
N LEU A 70 -21.68 28.59 -44.00
CA LEU A 70 -22.69 27.81 -44.73
C LEU A 70 -23.38 26.81 -43.79
N SER A 71 -24.70 26.84 -43.91
CA SER A 71 -25.71 26.01 -43.27
C SER A 71 -25.70 24.59 -43.83
N GLY A 72 -26.04 23.61 -42.99
CA GLY A 72 -26.26 22.23 -43.40
C GLY A 72 -26.64 21.40 -42.19
N GLY A 73 -27.93 21.38 -41.86
CA GLY A 73 -28.46 20.48 -40.84
C GLY A 73 -28.44 19.03 -41.33
N ASP A 74 -28.24 18.10 -40.40
CA ASP A 74 -28.97 16.85 -40.48
C ASP A 74 -29.21 16.27 -39.08
N THR A 75 -30.38 15.67 -38.97
CA THR A 75 -31.01 15.21 -37.73
C THR A 75 -30.60 13.76 -37.53
N ALA A 76 -29.89 13.43 -36.43
CA ALA A 76 -29.63 12.04 -36.09
C ALA A 76 -29.58 11.82 -34.57
N LEU A 77 -30.72 11.34 -34.06
CA LEU A 77 -30.93 10.36 -32.98
C LEU A 77 -30.18 10.52 -31.63
N PRO A 78 -30.89 10.53 -30.49
CA PRO A 78 -30.28 10.38 -29.17
C PRO A 78 -29.81 8.93 -28.98
N GLY A 79 -28.53 8.66 -29.25
CA GLY A 79 -27.89 7.43 -28.79
C GLY A 79 -27.91 7.39 -27.25
N PRO A 80 -28.11 6.22 -26.61
CA PRO A 80 -28.18 6.12 -25.15
C PRO A 80 -26.82 6.47 -24.52
N SER A 81 -26.64 7.75 -24.24
CA SER A 81 -25.61 8.28 -23.36
C SER A 81 -25.97 7.94 -21.92
N ALA A 82 -25.63 6.73 -21.49
CA ALA A 82 -25.53 6.37 -20.08
C ALA A 82 -24.65 5.12 -19.94
N ALA A 83 -23.32 5.29 -20.06
CA ALA A 83 -22.44 4.41 -19.31
C ALA A 83 -22.73 4.68 -17.83
N PRO A 84 -23.01 3.65 -17.02
CA PRO A 84 -23.29 3.86 -15.61
C PRO A 84 -22.01 4.37 -14.94
N ALA A 85 -21.97 5.66 -14.65
CA ALA A 85 -21.06 6.24 -13.67
C ALA A 85 -21.52 5.78 -12.27
N HIS A 86 -21.42 4.50 -11.98
CA HIS A 86 -21.63 4.00 -10.64
C HIS A 86 -20.33 4.18 -9.85
N THR A 87 -20.45 5.01 -8.80
CA THR A 87 -19.66 4.96 -7.56
C THR A 87 -18.38 5.80 -7.49
N GLY A 88 -18.42 7.05 -7.99
CA GLY A 88 -17.49 8.11 -7.57
C GLY A 88 -17.99 9.01 -6.43
N ALA A 89 -19.31 8.99 -6.15
CA ALA A 89 -19.96 10.03 -5.35
C ALA A 89 -20.05 9.75 -3.84
N ALA A 90 -19.67 8.55 -3.36
CA ALA A 90 -19.96 8.10 -1.99
C ALA A 90 -18.76 8.15 -1.00
N LEU A 91 -17.69 8.87 -1.31
CA LEU A 91 -16.52 9.00 -0.41
C LEU A 91 -16.33 10.42 0.14
N ARG A 92 -17.38 11.23 0.26
CA ARG A 92 -17.27 12.66 0.63
C ARG A 92 -16.91 12.95 2.10
N GLY A 93 -16.78 11.94 2.97
CA GLY A 93 -16.47 12.15 4.40
C GLY A 93 -15.18 11.47 4.90
N GLY A 94 -14.47 10.73 4.05
CA GLY A 94 -13.34 9.91 4.45
C GLY A 94 -12.00 10.44 3.94
N GLN A 95 -10.96 10.36 4.77
CA GLN A 95 -9.57 10.56 4.38
C GLN A 95 -9.01 9.28 3.77
N VAL A 96 -8.14 9.42 2.78
CA VAL A 96 -7.68 8.31 1.95
C VAL A 96 -6.37 7.80 2.50
N LEU A 97 -6.40 6.57 2.98
CA LEU A 97 -5.26 5.97 3.66
C LEU A 97 -4.29 5.32 2.67
N ALA A 98 -4.82 4.57 1.71
CA ALA A 98 -4.01 3.83 0.74
C ALA A 98 -4.78 3.50 -0.54
N GLU A 99 -4.04 3.27 -1.62
CA GLU A 99 -4.54 2.86 -2.92
C GLU A 99 -3.74 1.65 -3.41
N PHE A 100 -4.46 0.63 -3.88
CA PHE A 100 -3.89 -0.64 -4.32
C PHE A 100 -4.32 -0.96 -5.75
N ASN A 101 -3.43 -1.63 -6.49
CA ASN A 101 -3.77 -2.20 -7.80
C ASN A 101 -4.47 -3.57 -7.68
N GLN A 102 -4.50 -4.15 -6.48
CA GLN A 102 -5.08 -5.47 -6.19
C GLN A 102 -6.24 -5.32 -5.19
N PRO A 103 -7.41 -5.91 -5.45
CA PRO A 103 -8.57 -5.82 -4.56
C PRO A 103 -8.31 -6.52 -3.23
N GLU A 104 -7.60 -7.65 -3.23
CA GLU A 104 -7.33 -8.44 -2.03
C GLU A 104 -6.50 -7.65 -1.00
N ALA A 105 -5.61 -6.77 -1.46
CA ALA A 105 -4.83 -5.91 -0.57
C ALA A 105 -5.69 -4.86 0.12
N ALA A 106 -6.64 -4.25 -0.61
CA ALA A 106 -7.57 -3.27 -0.06
C ALA A 106 -8.55 -3.92 0.92
N GLU A 107 -9.12 -5.07 0.54
CA GLU A 107 -10.00 -5.86 1.42
C GLU A 107 -9.26 -6.26 2.70
N ARG A 108 -8.03 -6.80 2.59
CA ARG A 108 -7.22 -7.18 3.75
C ARG A 108 -6.93 -6.01 4.66
N LEU A 109 -6.54 -4.85 4.12
CA LEU A 109 -6.28 -3.65 4.91
C LEU A 109 -7.56 -3.19 5.64
N SER A 110 -8.70 -3.16 4.96
CA SER A 110 -9.98 -2.79 5.58
C SER A 110 -10.35 -3.72 6.74
N ARG A 111 -10.17 -5.05 6.58
CA ARG A 111 -10.42 -6.03 7.64
C ARG A 111 -9.50 -5.81 8.84
N LEU A 112 -8.20 -5.64 8.61
CA LEU A 112 -7.23 -5.37 9.68
C LEU A 112 -7.57 -4.09 10.45
N LEU A 113 -8.02 -3.04 9.76
CA LEU A 113 -8.42 -1.80 10.40
C LEU A 113 -9.70 -1.97 11.23
N THR A 114 -10.69 -2.69 10.70
CA THR A 114 -11.92 -3.03 11.45
C THR A 114 -11.60 -3.84 12.70
N ASP A 115 -10.71 -4.83 12.61
CA ASP A 115 -10.25 -5.64 13.75
C ASP A 115 -9.52 -4.78 14.82
N LEU A 116 -8.94 -3.65 14.40
CA LEU A 116 -8.31 -2.65 15.28
C LEU A 116 -9.30 -1.60 15.81
N GLY A 117 -10.59 -1.74 15.51
CA GLY A 117 -11.65 -0.82 15.92
C GLY A 117 -11.75 0.46 15.08
N VAL A 118 -11.11 0.50 13.91
CA VAL A 118 -11.18 1.62 12.97
C VAL A 118 -12.18 1.28 11.86
N THR A 119 -13.25 2.08 11.73
CA THR A 119 -14.20 1.93 10.63
C THR A 119 -13.52 2.28 9.31
N ALA A 120 -13.07 1.28 8.56
CA ALA A 120 -12.48 1.46 7.24
C ALA A 120 -13.46 1.01 6.15
N THR A 121 -13.56 1.82 5.10
CA THR A 121 -14.29 1.47 3.89
C THR A 121 -13.32 1.34 2.74
N TRP A 122 -13.61 0.45 1.79
CA TRP A 122 -12.85 0.36 0.55
C TRP A 122 -13.77 0.39 -0.65
N ALA A 123 -13.31 0.98 -1.75
CA ALA A 123 -14.05 1.10 -2.99
C ALA A 123 -13.14 0.83 -4.19
N THR A 124 -13.71 0.25 -5.24
CA THR A 124 -13.05 0.09 -6.53
C THR A 124 -13.39 1.26 -7.42
N LEU A 125 -12.37 1.98 -7.86
CA LEU A 125 -12.45 3.05 -8.84
C LEU A 125 -11.94 2.53 -10.18
N VAL A 126 -12.69 2.79 -11.24
CA VAL A 126 -12.27 2.47 -12.61
C VAL A 126 -11.77 3.76 -13.25
N GLY A 127 -10.54 3.73 -13.77
CA GLY A 127 -9.93 4.83 -14.49
C GLY A 127 -9.44 4.42 -15.87
N GLY A 128 -9.22 5.40 -16.74
CA GLY A 128 -8.67 5.19 -18.08
C GLY A 128 -9.72 5.09 -19.18
N GLY A 129 -9.35 5.51 -20.40
CA GLY A 129 -10.19 5.43 -21.59
C GLY A 129 -10.13 4.04 -22.23
N ARG A 130 -9.28 3.88 -23.26
CA ARG A 130 -9.14 2.60 -24.00
C ARG A 130 -8.55 1.46 -23.17
N ARG A 131 -7.69 1.76 -22.20
CA ARG A 131 -7.16 0.78 -21.22
C ARG A 131 -7.73 1.15 -19.86
N GLN A 132 -8.64 0.32 -19.38
CA GLN A 132 -9.19 0.46 -18.04
C GLN A 132 -8.16 -0.04 -17.03
N TYR A 133 -7.98 0.72 -15.96
CA TYR A 133 -7.22 0.31 -14.79
C TYR A 133 -8.12 0.43 -13.57
N PHE A 134 -7.98 -0.54 -12.67
CA PHE A 134 -8.73 -0.60 -11.42
C PHE A 134 -7.84 -0.11 -10.29
N VAL A 135 -8.34 0.83 -9.49
CA VAL A 135 -7.70 1.32 -8.28
C VAL A 135 -8.60 1.02 -7.11
N HIS A 136 -8.10 0.28 -6.13
CA HIS A 136 -8.82 -0.07 -4.92
C HIS A 136 -8.37 0.86 -3.80
N ARG A 137 -9.26 1.75 -3.39
CA ARG A 137 -8.98 2.82 -2.43
C ARG A 137 -9.54 2.48 -1.07
N VAL A 138 -8.73 2.63 -0.02
CA VAL A 138 -9.14 2.46 1.38
C VAL A 138 -9.25 3.83 2.04
N THR A 139 -10.39 4.10 2.65
CA THR A 139 -10.73 5.35 3.32
C THR A 139 -11.10 5.14 4.78
N ILE A 140 -10.73 6.08 5.63
CA ILE A 140 -11.07 6.10 7.06
C ILE A 140 -11.70 7.46 7.43
N PRO A 141 -12.56 7.51 8.46
CA PRO A 141 -13.11 8.77 8.97
C PRO A 141 -12.00 9.76 9.31
N GLY A 142 -12.21 11.04 8.99
CA GLY A 142 -11.25 12.09 9.32
C GLY A 142 -10.97 12.20 10.84
N SER A 143 -11.97 11.89 11.67
CA SER A 143 -11.85 11.91 13.14
C SER A 143 -10.86 10.88 13.69
N SER A 144 -10.68 9.73 13.02
CA SER A 144 -9.75 8.68 13.44
C SER A 144 -8.41 8.72 12.72
N TRP A 145 -8.20 9.67 11.79
CA TRP A 145 -7.02 9.74 10.95
C TRP A 145 -5.71 9.81 11.75
N MET A 146 -5.57 10.81 12.62
CA MET A 146 -4.33 11.05 13.36
C MET A 146 -3.98 9.87 14.29
N GLN A 147 -4.99 9.32 14.96
CA GLN A 147 -4.81 8.15 15.82
C GLN A 147 -4.38 6.92 15.01
N THR A 148 -5.07 6.64 13.90
CA THR A 148 -4.79 5.47 13.06
C THR A 148 -3.40 5.55 12.44
N VAL A 149 -3.03 6.69 11.86
CA VAL A 149 -1.70 6.91 11.28
C VAL A 149 -0.61 6.80 12.35
N GLY A 150 -0.86 7.35 13.55
CA GLY A 150 0.05 7.22 14.69
C GLY A 150 0.26 5.76 15.13
N GLN A 151 -0.83 5.00 15.26
CA GLN A 151 -0.79 3.57 15.61
C GLN A 151 -0.05 2.74 14.56
N LEU A 152 -0.34 2.94 13.26
CA LEU A 152 0.34 2.25 12.16
C LEU A 152 1.83 2.60 12.13
N GLY A 153 2.19 3.87 12.35
CA GLY A 153 3.58 4.31 12.42
C GLY A 153 4.34 3.68 13.60
N LEU A 154 3.71 3.55 14.76
CA LEU A 154 4.28 2.88 15.93
C LEU A 154 4.46 1.38 15.67
N GLY A 155 3.43 0.70 15.17
CA GLY A 155 3.47 -0.73 14.86
C GLY A 155 4.53 -1.06 13.80
N TRP A 156 4.70 -0.20 12.80
CA TRP A 156 5.81 -0.30 11.84
C TRP A 156 7.16 -0.27 12.53
N ARG A 157 7.44 0.79 13.32
CA ARG A 157 8.74 0.97 13.98
C ARG A 157 9.04 -0.20 14.92
N GLN A 158 8.05 -0.64 15.68
CA GLN A 158 8.18 -1.77 16.60
C GLN A 158 8.46 -3.07 15.84
N GLY A 159 7.63 -3.43 14.85
CA GLY A 159 7.82 -4.65 14.07
C GLY A 159 9.15 -4.67 13.29
N ARG A 160 9.51 -3.54 12.68
CA ARG A 160 10.82 -3.35 12.03
C ARG A 160 11.97 -3.58 13.01
N HIS A 161 11.92 -2.95 14.18
CA HIS A 161 12.93 -3.13 15.23
C HIS A 161 13.05 -4.60 15.64
N PHE A 162 11.93 -5.30 15.87
CA PHE A 162 11.95 -6.72 16.22
C PHE A 162 12.54 -7.62 15.12
N LEU A 163 12.26 -7.34 13.85
CA LEU A 163 12.75 -8.16 12.74
C LEU A 163 14.24 -7.95 12.47
N LEU A 164 14.68 -6.69 12.48
CA LEU A 164 16.05 -6.30 12.15
C LEU A 164 17.05 -6.49 13.29
N ARG A 165 16.59 -6.70 14.54
CA ARG A 165 17.46 -7.00 15.68
C ARG A 165 18.30 -8.25 15.43
N THR A 166 19.60 -8.17 15.69
CA THR A 166 20.58 -9.23 15.38
C THR A 166 20.74 -10.27 16.48
N ASP A 167 20.09 -10.06 17.62
CA ASP A 167 20.32 -10.88 18.81
C ASP A 167 20.13 -12.37 18.53
N PRO A 168 21.07 -13.22 19.00
CA PRO A 168 20.94 -14.66 18.92
C PRO A 168 19.83 -15.07 19.87
N VAL A 169 18.67 -15.37 19.28
CA VAL A 169 17.52 -15.86 20.01
C VAL A 169 17.44 -17.35 19.71
N GLY A 170 17.46 -18.19 20.76
CA GLY A 170 17.31 -19.64 20.60
C GLY A 170 16.06 -19.99 19.79
N ALA A 171 16.16 -20.97 18.91
CA ALA A 171 15.12 -21.34 17.95
C ALA A 171 13.76 -21.60 18.61
N SER A 172 13.76 -22.17 19.82
CA SER A 172 12.55 -22.52 20.59
C SER A 172 12.03 -21.39 21.49
N SER A 173 12.62 -20.19 21.46
CA SER A 173 12.16 -19.12 22.35
C SER A 173 10.86 -18.50 21.83
N PRO A 174 9.98 -18.00 22.73
CA PRO A 174 8.76 -17.27 22.34
C PRO A 174 9.07 -16.00 21.54
N HIS A 175 10.26 -15.43 21.71
CA HIS A 175 10.72 -14.28 20.93
C HIS A 175 11.02 -14.67 19.47
N ASN A 176 11.52 -15.89 19.21
CA ASN A 176 11.73 -16.37 17.84
C ASN A 176 10.40 -16.62 17.13
N ALA A 177 9.47 -17.32 17.79
CA ALA A 177 8.12 -17.55 17.26
C ALA A 177 7.40 -16.24 16.89
N ARG A 178 7.54 -15.19 17.72
CA ARG A 178 6.99 -13.86 17.42
C ARG A 178 7.65 -13.19 16.21
N ARG A 179 8.97 -13.33 16.04
CA ARG A 179 9.68 -12.81 14.87
C ARG A 179 9.25 -13.53 13.59
N GLU A 180 9.08 -14.83 13.64
CA GLU A 180 8.55 -15.62 12.52
C GLU A 180 7.13 -15.19 12.15
N ALA A 181 6.26 -14.96 13.14
CA ALA A 181 4.92 -14.44 12.90
C ALA A 181 4.94 -13.08 12.18
N LEU A 182 5.78 -12.13 12.64
CA LEU A 182 5.95 -10.83 11.99
C LEU A 182 6.54 -10.97 10.57
N ALA A 183 7.52 -11.84 10.40
CA ALA A 183 8.15 -12.12 9.10
C ALA A 183 7.13 -12.66 8.09
N ARG A 184 6.26 -13.57 8.54
CA ARG A 184 5.16 -14.11 7.74
C ARG A 184 4.17 -13.03 7.35
N ARG A 185 3.76 -12.18 8.29
CA ARG A 185 2.86 -11.04 7.99
C ARG A 185 3.47 -10.03 7.01
N ALA A 186 4.77 -9.75 7.10
CA ALA A 186 5.46 -8.87 6.15
C ALA A 186 5.40 -9.43 4.72
N TRP A 187 5.71 -10.72 4.53
CA TRP A 187 5.67 -11.37 3.23
C TRP A 187 4.26 -11.49 2.67
N GLN A 188 3.27 -11.79 3.53
CA GLN A 188 1.86 -11.78 3.14
C GLN A 188 1.42 -10.40 2.65
N ALA A 189 1.68 -9.35 3.42
CA ALA A 189 1.37 -7.97 3.03
C ALA A 189 2.02 -7.59 1.69
N ALA A 190 3.31 -7.88 1.54
CA ALA A 190 4.04 -7.58 0.31
C ALA A 190 3.47 -8.34 -0.91
N SER A 191 3.15 -9.62 -0.73
CA SER A 191 2.58 -10.47 -1.79
C SER A 191 1.21 -10.00 -2.27
N LEU A 192 0.38 -9.46 -1.35
CA LEU A 192 -0.94 -8.92 -1.66
C LEU A 192 -0.84 -7.56 -2.35
N ALA A 193 -0.06 -6.63 -1.78
CA ALA A 193 -0.06 -5.24 -2.23
C ALA A 193 0.71 -5.03 -3.55
N ALA A 194 1.88 -5.63 -3.68
CA ALA A 194 2.76 -5.42 -4.83
C ALA A 194 2.61 -6.53 -5.91
N GLY A 195 1.79 -7.53 -5.63
CA GLY A 195 1.54 -8.65 -6.51
C GLY A 195 2.69 -9.66 -6.53
N ARG A 196 2.36 -10.87 -6.99
CA ARG A 196 3.27 -12.01 -7.03
C ARG A 196 3.88 -12.10 -8.42
N GLN A 197 5.20 -12.02 -8.52
CA GLN A 197 5.92 -12.32 -9.76
C GLN A 197 6.56 -13.70 -9.60
N ARG A 198 6.03 -14.70 -10.31
CA ARG A 198 6.67 -16.01 -10.47
C ARG A 198 7.34 -16.04 -11.85
N ARG A 199 8.67 -16.01 -11.89
CA ARG A 199 9.44 -16.18 -13.14
C ARG A 199 10.49 -17.25 -12.92
N GLY A 200 10.38 -18.37 -13.65
CA GLY A 200 11.33 -19.48 -13.55
C GLY A 200 11.39 -20.13 -12.16
N GLY A 201 10.26 -20.30 -11.48
CA GLY A 201 10.19 -20.90 -10.14
C GLY A 201 10.56 -19.97 -8.98
N LEU A 202 11.16 -18.81 -9.25
CA LEU A 202 11.53 -17.83 -8.23
C LEU A 202 10.37 -16.87 -7.93
N PHE A 203 10.11 -16.64 -6.64
CA PHE A 203 9.08 -15.73 -6.15
C PHE A 203 9.67 -14.34 -5.91
N GLY A 204 9.02 -13.28 -6.39
CA GLY A 204 9.45 -11.92 -6.11
C GLY A 204 8.33 -10.89 -6.06
N VAL A 205 8.67 -9.76 -5.46
CA VAL A 205 7.79 -8.61 -5.21
C VAL A 205 8.52 -7.33 -5.61
N ARG A 206 7.79 -6.35 -6.15
CA ARG A 206 8.35 -5.02 -6.49
C ARG A 206 7.92 -3.99 -5.47
N LEU A 207 8.84 -3.19 -4.97
CA LEU A 207 8.60 -2.22 -3.91
C LEU A 207 9.22 -0.87 -4.25
N ALA A 208 8.61 0.22 -3.79
CA ALA A 208 9.24 1.54 -3.84
C ALA A 208 10.06 1.82 -2.57
N ASP A 209 9.68 1.22 -1.44
CA ASP A 209 10.27 1.46 -0.13
C ASP A 209 11.49 0.56 0.13
N GLN A 210 12.65 1.17 0.37
CA GLN A 210 13.92 0.50 0.67
C GLN A 210 13.93 -0.16 2.06
N GLU A 211 13.30 0.46 3.07
CA GLU A 211 13.20 -0.13 4.40
C GLU A 211 12.35 -1.39 4.37
N MET A 212 11.24 -1.36 3.61
CA MET A 212 10.40 -2.54 3.43
C MET A 212 11.15 -3.66 2.71
N ALA A 213 11.97 -3.33 1.71
CA ALA A 213 12.82 -4.31 1.04
C ALA A 213 13.82 -4.98 2.01
N ALA A 214 14.47 -4.21 2.89
CA ALA A 214 15.38 -4.74 3.91
C ALA A 214 14.64 -5.65 4.91
N VAL A 215 13.44 -5.26 5.34
CA VAL A 215 12.58 -6.07 6.21
C VAL A 215 12.24 -7.41 5.56
N LEU A 216 11.90 -7.43 4.26
CA LEU A 216 11.59 -8.68 3.57
C LEU A 216 12.80 -9.60 3.40
N VAL A 217 13.99 -9.06 3.11
CA VAL A 217 15.22 -9.87 3.07
C VAL A 217 15.48 -10.52 4.42
N ARG A 218 15.37 -9.75 5.51
CA ARG A 218 15.55 -10.30 6.86
C ARG A 218 14.46 -11.32 7.20
N SER A 219 13.22 -11.03 6.83
CA SER A 219 12.07 -11.92 7.06
C SER A 219 12.20 -13.24 6.32
N ALA A 220 12.71 -13.23 5.09
CA ALA A 220 13.00 -14.48 4.35
C ALA A 220 13.98 -15.36 5.12
N ARG A 221 15.06 -14.78 5.66
CA ARG A 221 16.06 -15.52 6.44
C ARG A 221 15.45 -16.15 7.70
N LEU A 222 14.54 -15.45 8.37
CA LEU A 222 13.84 -15.97 9.54
C LEU A 222 12.90 -17.13 9.19
N LEU A 223 12.37 -17.15 7.97
CA LEU A 223 11.49 -18.22 7.47
C LEU A 223 12.26 -19.35 6.77
N GLY A 224 13.59 -19.42 6.91
CA GLY A 224 14.39 -20.47 6.26
C GLY A 224 14.50 -20.28 4.74
N ALA A 225 14.55 -19.04 4.26
CA ALA A 225 14.75 -18.72 2.85
C ALA A 225 15.83 -17.63 2.68
N THR A 226 16.40 -17.52 1.49
CA THR A 226 17.26 -16.41 1.12
C THR A 226 16.54 -15.53 0.10
N ALA A 227 16.68 -14.22 0.24
CA ALA A 227 16.17 -13.26 -0.72
C ALA A 227 17.25 -12.25 -1.09
N SER A 228 17.22 -11.80 -2.34
CA SER A 228 18.10 -10.77 -2.89
C SER A 228 17.30 -9.55 -3.32
N ILE A 229 17.93 -8.38 -3.26
CA ILE A 229 17.37 -7.12 -3.75
C ILE A 229 18.08 -6.77 -5.05
N ARG A 230 17.32 -6.47 -6.09
CA ARG A 230 17.83 -5.92 -7.35
C ARG A 230 17.19 -4.56 -7.59
N SER A 231 18.02 -3.54 -7.81
CA SER A 231 17.53 -2.22 -8.21
C SER A 231 17.02 -2.26 -9.66
N ARG A 232 15.87 -1.62 -9.91
CA ARG A 232 15.26 -1.43 -11.22
C ARG A 232 14.86 0.04 -11.37
N PRO A 233 14.75 0.55 -12.60
CA PRO A 233 14.20 1.89 -12.80
C PRO A 233 12.83 2.02 -12.12
N GLY A 234 12.72 2.93 -11.15
CA GLY A 234 11.50 3.24 -10.41
C GLY A 234 11.06 2.23 -9.34
N CYS A 235 11.80 1.16 -9.06
CA CYS A 235 11.48 0.24 -7.95
C CYS A 235 12.64 -0.69 -7.55
N LEU A 236 12.52 -1.30 -6.38
CA LEU A 236 13.34 -2.41 -5.91
C LEU A 236 12.60 -3.72 -6.17
N GLN A 237 13.29 -4.70 -6.73
CA GLN A 237 12.78 -6.06 -6.88
C GLN A 237 13.38 -6.93 -5.77
N VAL A 238 12.55 -7.43 -4.87
CA VAL A 238 12.95 -8.42 -3.86
C VAL A 238 12.55 -9.79 -4.37
N SER A 239 13.52 -10.69 -4.55
CA SER A 239 13.27 -12.06 -5.03
C SER A 239 13.84 -13.08 -4.07
N VAL A 240 13.04 -14.09 -3.73
CA VAL A 240 13.47 -15.29 -3.02
C VAL A 240 14.34 -16.11 -3.97
N THR A 241 15.59 -16.35 -3.58
CA THR A 241 16.62 -17.01 -4.40
C THR A 241 16.81 -18.48 -4.07
N SER A 242 16.55 -18.87 -2.82
CA SER A 242 16.62 -20.26 -2.38
C SER A 242 15.73 -20.41 -1.15
N VAL A 243 15.13 -21.59 -1.01
CA VAL A 243 14.31 -21.98 0.13
C VAL A 243 14.88 -23.26 0.72
N THR A 244 14.93 -23.34 2.05
CA THR A 244 15.37 -24.55 2.75
C THR A 244 14.31 -25.65 2.70
N SER A 245 13.04 -25.29 2.48
CA SER A 245 11.91 -26.22 2.33
C SER A 245 10.83 -25.66 1.40
N GLU A 246 10.11 -26.53 0.70
CA GLU A 246 8.91 -26.17 -0.05
C GLU A 246 7.82 -25.59 0.86
N ALA A 247 7.77 -26.03 2.12
CA ALA A 247 6.91 -25.44 3.15
C ALA A 247 7.25 -23.97 3.40
N ALA A 248 8.54 -23.60 3.40
CA ALA A 248 8.97 -22.21 3.54
C ALA A 248 8.53 -21.36 2.34
N LEU A 249 8.58 -21.93 1.13
CA LEU A 249 8.04 -21.27 -0.06
C LEU A 249 6.52 -21.11 0.04
N LEU A 250 5.79 -22.14 0.47
CA LEU A 250 4.36 -22.05 0.70
C LEU A 250 4.04 -21.01 1.78
N GLU A 251 4.79 -20.95 2.87
CA GLU A 251 4.58 -19.95 3.94
C GLU A 251 4.81 -18.51 3.48
N ILE A 252 5.84 -18.27 2.67
CA ILE A 252 6.12 -16.96 2.08
C ILE A 252 5.06 -16.59 1.04
N THR A 253 4.46 -17.59 0.40
CA THR A 253 3.62 -17.39 -0.78
C THR A 253 2.12 -17.61 -0.53
N THR A 254 1.69 -18.11 0.62
CA THR A 254 0.27 -18.39 0.90
C THR A 254 -0.41 -17.19 1.54
N PRO A 255 -1.34 -16.50 0.84
CA PRO A 255 -2.25 -15.58 1.50
C PRO A 255 -3.20 -16.37 2.41
N PRO A 256 -3.69 -15.80 3.53
CA PRO A 256 -4.72 -16.47 4.32
C PRO A 256 -5.92 -16.76 3.40
N LEU A 257 -6.23 -18.05 3.24
CA LEU A 257 -7.37 -18.52 2.47
C LEU A 257 -8.64 -17.79 2.90
N ARG A 258 -9.50 -17.45 1.94
CA ARG A 258 -10.90 -17.12 2.23
C ARG A 258 -11.47 -18.29 3.01
N VAL A 259 -11.79 -18.09 4.29
CA VAL A 259 -12.87 -18.88 4.88
C VAL A 259 -14.12 -18.31 4.22
N ALA A 260 -14.56 -18.96 3.15
CA ALA A 260 -15.87 -18.70 2.57
C ALA A 260 -16.89 -18.89 3.70
N SER A 261 -17.60 -17.82 4.01
CA SER A 261 -18.80 -17.85 4.85
C SER A 261 -19.98 -18.21 3.96
#